data_AF-A0AAU8EYT9-F1
#
_entry.id   AF-A0AAU8EYT9-F1
#
_cell.length_a   1.000
_cell.length_b   1.000
_cell.length_c   1.000
_cell.angle_alpha   90.00
_cell.angle_beta   90.00
_cell.angle_gamma   90.00
#
_symmetry.space_group_name_H-M   'P 1'
#
loop_
_entity.id
_entity.type
_entity.pdbx_description
1 polymer ?
#
loop_
_entity_poly.entity_id
_entity_poly.type
_entity_poly.pdbx_seq_one_letter_code
_entity_poly.pdbx_strand_id
1 'polypeptide(L)'
;MSPDVPSVLDELLTEEPKPQESFPWLRDKWRQELHDLPEVLETLDELPDRVDRQSTRDVVLHELARGRVLSAFVPAMVWGWGTTALGPLRTRWVLTQTNDRSAPAFRLSVQTSVAERLEAGSLIVRKKGPLDAFRLMNNDGKIKHLGPSYFTKWLYFCSSLQGPDDATAAPILDKQIARWFREHALIDLNPNKSASYAEYLETLNDWGKPYGRTPVQVEKTIFKLATGRG
;
A
#
# COMPACT_ATOMS: atom_id res chain seq x y z
N MET A 1 -21.43 10.78 -12.02
CA MET A 1 -21.76 11.54 -10.79
C MET A 1 -21.63 10.56 -9.65
N SER A 2 -20.64 10.76 -8.79
CA SER A 2 -20.49 10.00 -7.56
C SER A 2 -21.70 10.22 -6.64
N PRO A 3 -22.05 9.26 -5.77
CA PRO A 3 -23.10 9.47 -4.76
C PRO A 3 -22.68 10.55 -3.76
N ASP A 4 -23.66 11.07 -3.01
CA ASP A 4 -23.41 12.03 -1.93
C ASP A 4 -22.45 11.46 -0.88
N VAL A 5 -21.70 12.35 -0.22
CA VAL A 5 -20.77 11.98 0.86
C VAL A 5 -21.57 11.40 2.03
N PRO A 6 -21.28 10.19 2.52
CA PRO A 6 -21.94 9.66 3.71
C PRO A 6 -21.73 10.58 4.92
N SER A 7 -22.77 10.84 5.72
CA SER A 7 -22.73 11.84 6.81
C SER A 7 -21.58 11.62 7.80
N VAL A 8 -21.29 10.37 8.15
CA VAL A 8 -20.18 10.01 9.06
C VAL A 8 -18.80 10.35 8.49
N LEU A 9 -18.67 10.42 7.16
CA LEU A 9 -17.46 10.87 6.49
C LEU A 9 -17.44 12.39 6.36
N ASP A 10 -18.57 13.00 5.98
CA ASP A 10 -18.76 14.46 5.88
C ASP A 10 -18.27 15.18 7.15
N GLU A 11 -18.74 14.75 8.32
CA GLU A 11 -18.34 15.32 9.61
C GLU A 11 -16.81 15.36 9.78
N LEU A 12 -16.13 14.24 9.50
CA LEU A 12 -14.68 14.13 9.66
C LEU A 12 -13.88 14.87 8.59
N LEU A 13 -14.43 15.06 7.38
CA LEU A 13 -13.73 15.80 6.33
C LEU A 13 -13.67 17.31 6.62
N THR A 14 -14.57 17.84 7.46
CA THR A 14 -14.52 19.23 7.94
C THR A 14 -13.42 19.49 8.96
N GLU A 15 -12.98 18.47 9.71
CA GLU A 15 -11.89 18.59 10.68
C GLU A 15 -10.52 18.73 10.00
N GLU A 16 -9.54 19.35 10.68
CA GLU A 16 -8.16 19.39 10.18
C GLU A 16 -7.57 17.98 9.98
N PRO A 17 -6.89 17.70 8.85
CA PRO A 17 -6.29 16.39 8.60
C PRO A 17 -5.21 16.08 9.62
N LYS A 18 -5.29 14.90 10.21
CA LYS A 18 -4.29 14.42 11.15
C LYS A 18 -3.28 13.48 10.45
N PRO A 19 -2.00 13.54 10.81
CA PRO A 19 -1.04 12.50 10.44
C PRO A 19 -1.50 11.14 10.95
N GLN A 20 -1.08 10.06 10.27
CA GLN A 20 -1.33 8.71 10.75
C GLN A 20 -0.53 8.45 12.03
N GLU A 21 -1.15 7.78 13.00
CA GLU A 21 -0.44 7.31 14.19
C GLU A 21 0.59 6.22 13.85
N SER A 22 1.79 6.34 14.42
CA SER A 22 2.82 5.31 14.27
C SER A 22 2.49 4.05 15.06
N PHE A 23 2.98 2.91 14.61
CA PHE A 23 2.79 1.61 15.26
C PHE A 23 4.08 0.76 15.26
N PRO A 24 4.26 -0.12 16.24
CA PRO A 24 5.44 -0.98 16.31
C PRO A 24 5.36 -2.09 15.26
N TRP A 25 6.50 -2.72 14.95
CA TRP A 25 6.58 -3.86 14.04
C TRP A 25 7.55 -4.93 14.58
N LEU A 26 7.43 -6.16 14.07
CA LEU A 26 8.13 -7.33 14.61
C LEU A 26 9.53 -7.52 14.00
N ARG A 27 10.46 -6.60 14.30
CA ARG A 27 11.82 -6.51 13.70
C ARG A 27 12.52 -7.86 13.55
N ASP A 28 12.63 -8.63 14.64
CA ASP A 28 13.35 -9.91 14.63
C ASP A 28 12.76 -10.93 13.65
N LYS A 29 11.43 -10.97 13.53
CA LYS A 29 10.77 -11.90 12.59
C LYS A 29 11.03 -11.53 11.14
N TRP A 30 11.07 -10.23 10.83
CA TRP A 30 11.42 -9.76 9.49
C TRP A 30 12.87 -10.07 9.15
N ARG A 31 13.80 -9.85 10.09
CA ARG A 31 15.23 -10.20 9.92
C ARG A 31 15.43 -11.70 9.70
N GLN A 32 14.75 -12.53 10.48
CA GLN A 32 14.84 -13.98 10.35
C GLN A 32 14.37 -14.48 8.98
N GLU A 33 13.22 -14.00 8.50
CA GLU A 33 12.63 -14.48 7.25
C GLU A 33 13.37 -13.97 6.00
N LEU A 34 14.06 -12.82 6.12
CA LEU A 34 14.77 -12.15 5.02
C LEU A 34 16.31 -12.18 5.20
N HIS A 35 16.81 -13.13 5.99
CA HIS A 35 18.22 -13.22 6.40
C HIS A 35 19.23 -13.31 5.24
N ASP A 36 18.79 -13.76 4.07
CA ASP A 36 19.60 -13.94 2.85
C ASP A 36 19.56 -12.73 1.90
N LEU A 37 18.97 -11.60 2.33
CA LEU A 37 18.85 -10.36 1.56
C LEU A 37 19.59 -9.22 2.29
N PRO A 38 20.93 -9.12 2.19
CA PRO A 38 21.72 -8.20 3.01
C PRO A 38 21.32 -6.72 2.84
N GLU A 39 21.08 -6.25 1.62
CA GLU A 39 20.64 -4.85 1.38
C GLU A 39 19.25 -4.55 1.98
N VAL A 40 18.38 -5.56 2.04
CA VAL A 40 17.08 -5.45 2.69
C VAL A 40 17.27 -5.38 4.20
N LEU A 41 18.17 -6.19 4.76
CA LEU A 41 18.46 -6.17 6.20
C LEU A 41 19.06 -4.83 6.65
N GLU A 42 19.98 -4.26 5.86
CA GLU A 42 20.52 -2.91 6.10
C GLU A 42 19.38 -1.88 6.19
N THR A 43 18.46 -1.91 5.23
CA THR A 43 17.30 -1.01 5.20
C THR A 43 16.37 -1.24 6.39
N LEU A 44 16.15 -2.49 6.79
CA LEU A 44 15.33 -2.82 7.96
C LEU A 44 15.99 -2.34 9.25
N ASP A 45 17.31 -2.29 9.34
CA ASP A 45 18.04 -1.78 10.51
C ASP A 45 17.94 -0.27 10.66
N GLU A 46 17.81 0.45 9.55
CA GLU A 46 17.59 1.90 9.53
C GLU A 46 16.14 2.31 9.82
N LEU A 47 15.18 1.39 9.69
CA LEU A 47 13.79 1.69 10.04
C LEU A 47 13.63 2.00 11.55
N PRO A 48 12.81 3.01 11.92
CA PRO A 48 12.49 3.27 13.31
C PRO A 48 11.71 2.12 13.94
N ASP A 49 11.74 1.99 15.27
CA ASP A 49 10.99 0.96 16.01
C ASP A 49 9.48 1.06 15.84
N ARG A 50 9.01 2.26 15.51
CA ARG A 50 7.62 2.53 15.14
C ARG A 50 7.60 3.16 13.77
N VAL A 51 6.82 2.58 12.87
CA VAL A 51 6.64 3.09 11.53
C VAL A 51 5.27 3.75 11.39
N ASP A 52 5.21 4.73 10.53
CA ASP A 52 4.01 5.40 10.07
C ASP A 52 4.13 5.61 8.55
N ARG A 53 3.17 6.35 8.00
CA ARG A 53 3.15 6.65 6.57
C ARG A 53 4.33 7.51 6.12
N GLN A 54 4.81 8.43 6.96
CA GLN A 54 5.88 9.36 6.61
C GLN A 54 7.24 8.65 6.61
N SER A 55 7.60 8.02 7.73
CA SER A 55 8.85 7.27 7.90
C SER A 55 8.98 6.15 6.85
N THR A 56 7.89 5.42 6.56
CA THR A 56 7.91 4.38 5.52
C THR A 56 8.09 4.99 4.13
N ARG A 57 7.39 6.09 3.81
CA ARG A 57 7.55 6.81 2.54
C ARG A 57 9.00 7.23 2.33
N ASP A 58 9.63 7.83 3.33
CA ASP A 58 10.97 8.38 3.20
C ASP A 58 11.98 7.28 2.85
N VAL A 59 11.89 6.12 3.51
CA VAL A 59 12.73 4.97 3.20
C VAL A 59 12.42 4.38 1.82
N VAL A 60 11.14 4.19 1.47
CA VAL A 60 10.75 3.64 0.16
C VAL A 60 11.30 4.51 -0.98
N LEU A 61 11.15 5.84 -0.87
CA LEU A 61 11.62 6.76 -1.91
C LEU A 61 13.14 6.84 -1.97
N HIS A 62 13.83 6.81 -0.82
CA HIS A 62 15.29 6.76 -0.76
C HIS A 62 15.85 5.52 -1.48
N GLU A 63 15.29 4.35 -1.19
CA GLU A 63 15.70 3.08 -1.78
C GLU A 63 15.41 3.00 -3.29
N LEU A 64 14.23 3.49 -3.70
CA LEU A 64 13.89 3.58 -5.13
C LEU A 64 14.83 4.52 -5.90
N ALA A 65 15.27 5.62 -5.31
CA ALA A 65 16.24 6.53 -5.93
C ALA A 65 17.61 5.86 -6.18
N ARG A 66 17.92 4.82 -5.41
CA ARG A 66 19.14 4.01 -5.54
C ARG A 66 18.97 2.77 -6.42
N GLY A 67 17.78 2.55 -7.00
CA GLY A 67 17.46 1.35 -7.76
C GLY A 67 17.30 0.07 -6.92
N ARG A 68 17.25 0.18 -5.58
CA ARG A 68 17.14 -0.95 -4.66
C ARG A 68 15.67 -1.32 -4.43
N VAL A 69 15.03 -1.88 -5.45
CA VAL A 69 13.57 -2.09 -5.49
C VAL A 69 13.05 -3.00 -4.37
N LEU A 70 13.76 -4.09 -4.04
CA LEU A 70 13.35 -4.98 -2.95
C LEU A 70 13.52 -4.33 -1.58
N SER A 71 14.61 -3.57 -1.40
CA SER A 71 14.85 -2.75 -0.20
C SER A 71 13.79 -1.67 -0.02
N ALA A 72 13.23 -1.14 -1.10
CA ALA A 72 12.07 -0.24 -1.03
C ALA A 72 10.76 -0.97 -0.74
N PHE A 73 10.54 -2.13 -1.37
CA PHE A 73 9.28 -2.85 -1.26
C PHE A 73 9.04 -3.44 0.13
N VAL A 74 10.09 -3.94 0.79
CA VAL A 74 9.96 -4.60 2.10
C VAL A 74 9.44 -3.65 3.19
N PRO A 75 9.94 -2.41 3.37
CA PRO A 75 9.36 -1.41 4.26
C PRO A 75 7.88 -1.14 4.00
N ALA A 76 7.45 -1.06 2.74
CA ALA A 76 6.02 -0.91 2.41
C ALA A 76 5.19 -2.11 2.91
N MET A 77 5.76 -3.32 2.92
CA MET A 77 5.11 -4.50 3.48
C MET A 77 5.19 -4.55 5.01
N VAL A 78 6.28 -4.08 5.64
CA VAL A 78 6.38 -3.89 7.09
C VAL A 78 5.21 -3.02 7.57
N TRP A 79 5.02 -1.87 6.93
CA TRP A 79 3.88 -0.99 7.19
C TRP A 79 2.54 -1.68 6.89
N GLY A 80 2.42 -2.34 5.73
CA GLY A 80 1.16 -2.95 5.29
C GLY A 80 0.66 -4.12 6.14
N TRP A 81 1.55 -4.90 6.75
CA TRP A 81 1.20 -6.01 7.65
C TRP A 81 1.09 -5.59 9.12
N GLY A 82 1.66 -4.45 9.47
CA GLY A 82 1.70 -3.94 10.85
C GLY A 82 2.33 -4.94 11.82
N THR A 83 1.63 -5.19 12.93
CA THR A 83 2.07 -6.08 14.01
C THR A 83 1.81 -7.57 13.73
N THR A 84 1.43 -7.94 12.51
CA THR A 84 1.08 -9.32 12.17
C THR A 84 2.31 -10.20 12.06
N ALA A 85 2.39 -11.27 12.87
CA ALA A 85 3.48 -12.24 12.84
C ALA A 85 3.66 -12.99 11.50
N LEU A 86 2.61 -13.06 10.68
CA LEU A 86 2.64 -13.68 9.35
C LEU A 86 3.14 -12.74 8.25
N GLY A 87 3.35 -11.45 8.53
CA GLY A 87 3.80 -10.46 7.55
C GLY A 87 5.10 -10.86 6.85
N PRO A 88 6.19 -11.17 7.59
CA PRO A 88 7.45 -11.61 7.00
C PRO A 88 7.28 -12.82 6.06
N LEU A 89 6.60 -13.88 6.54
CA LEU A 89 6.37 -15.11 5.77
C LEU A 89 5.57 -14.83 4.48
N ARG A 90 4.54 -14.00 4.54
CA ARG A 90 3.73 -13.67 3.36
C ARG A 90 4.51 -12.80 2.37
N THR A 91 5.32 -11.88 2.85
CA THR A 91 6.27 -11.14 1.99
C THR A 91 7.26 -12.10 1.34
N ARG A 92 7.78 -13.08 2.08
CA ARG A 92 8.66 -14.11 1.52
C ARG A 92 7.99 -14.92 0.43
N TRP A 93 6.72 -15.28 0.58
CA TRP A 93 5.95 -15.92 -0.49
C TRP A 93 5.84 -15.04 -1.74
N VAL A 94 5.67 -13.73 -1.59
CA VAL A 94 5.68 -12.78 -2.72
C VAL A 94 7.03 -12.81 -3.43
N LEU A 95 8.13 -12.70 -2.68
CA LEU A 95 9.49 -12.64 -3.23
C LEU A 95 9.92 -13.94 -3.94
N THR A 96 9.49 -15.09 -3.42
CA THR A 96 9.87 -16.42 -3.93
C THR A 96 8.88 -16.98 -4.95
N GLN A 97 7.67 -16.40 -5.00
CA GLN A 97 6.53 -16.87 -5.78
C GLN A 97 6.20 -18.36 -5.61
N THR A 98 6.49 -18.94 -4.44
CA THR A 98 6.38 -20.39 -4.21
C THR A 98 5.00 -20.97 -4.56
N ASN A 99 5.00 -22.18 -5.14
CA ASN A 99 3.80 -23.00 -5.26
C ASN A 99 3.53 -23.82 -4.00
N ASP A 100 4.60 -24.22 -3.31
CA ASP A 100 4.54 -25.01 -2.10
C ASP A 100 4.66 -24.10 -0.87
N ARG A 101 3.55 -23.93 -0.14
CA ARG A 101 3.52 -23.17 1.11
C ARG A 101 3.86 -24.03 2.34
N SER A 102 4.08 -25.33 2.16
CA SER A 102 4.55 -26.22 3.23
C SER A 102 6.08 -26.20 3.38
N ALA A 103 6.80 -25.89 2.30
CA ALA A 103 8.24 -25.66 2.34
C ALA A 103 8.59 -24.39 3.15
N PRO A 104 9.69 -24.41 3.94
CA PRO A 104 10.17 -23.22 4.64
C PRO A 104 10.55 -22.10 3.64
N ALA A 105 9.77 -21.02 3.59
CA ALA A 105 9.89 -20.00 2.55
C ALA A 105 11.23 -19.24 2.58
N PHE A 106 11.82 -19.06 3.77
CA PHE A 106 13.16 -18.48 3.94
C PHE A 106 14.29 -19.29 3.25
N ARG A 107 14.06 -20.55 2.88
CA ARG A 107 15.05 -21.38 2.15
C ARG A 107 14.90 -21.30 0.64
N LEU A 108 13.83 -20.68 0.14
CA LEU A 108 13.56 -20.59 -1.29
C LEU A 108 14.23 -19.35 -1.86
N SER A 109 14.78 -19.47 -3.07
CA SER A 109 15.40 -18.35 -3.77
C SER A 109 14.38 -17.29 -4.16
N VAL A 110 14.74 -16.02 -3.96
CA VAL A 110 13.98 -14.88 -4.46
C VAL A 110 14.01 -14.87 -5.99
N GLN A 111 12.86 -14.58 -6.60
CA GLN A 111 12.68 -14.54 -8.04
C GLN A 111 12.98 -13.15 -8.58
N THR A 112 13.97 -13.00 -9.45
CA THR A 112 14.38 -11.70 -10.03
C THR A 112 13.22 -10.96 -10.70
N SER A 113 12.32 -11.69 -11.36
CA SER A 113 11.12 -11.13 -11.99
C SER A 113 10.17 -10.38 -11.04
N VAL A 114 10.27 -10.61 -9.73
CA VAL A 114 9.50 -9.87 -8.73
C VAL A 114 9.97 -8.42 -8.66
N ALA A 115 11.29 -8.19 -8.60
CA ALA A 115 11.87 -6.84 -8.57
C ALA A 115 11.51 -6.08 -9.86
N GLU A 116 11.66 -6.71 -11.02
CA GLU A 116 11.33 -6.12 -12.33
C GLU A 116 9.87 -5.66 -12.41
N ARG A 117 8.93 -6.48 -11.93
CA ARG A 117 7.49 -6.16 -11.94
C ARG A 117 7.13 -5.06 -10.93
N LEU A 118 7.75 -5.07 -9.75
CA LEU A 118 7.58 -4.00 -8.76
C LEU A 118 8.10 -2.67 -9.28
N GLU A 119 9.27 -2.69 -9.93
CA GLU A 119 9.86 -1.53 -10.57
C GLU A 119 8.95 -0.98 -11.67
N ALA A 120 8.46 -1.85 -12.57
CA ALA A 120 7.51 -1.46 -13.60
C ALA A 120 6.27 -0.79 -13.01
N GLY A 121 5.70 -1.35 -11.93
CA GLY A 121 4.61 -0.72 -11.19
C GLY A 121 4.96 0.68 -10.66
N SER A 122 6.14 0.83 -10.07
CA SER A 122 6.63 2.11 -9.53
C SER A 122 6.83 3.18 -10.63
N LEU A 123 7.31 2.77 -11.81
CA LEU A 123 7.52 3.67 -12.94
C LEU A 123 6.19 4.08 -13.57
N ILE A 124 5.26 3.14 -13.74
CA ILE A 124 3.95 3.43 -14.33
C ILE A 124 3.13 4.33 -13.41
N VAL A 125 3.13 4.12 -12.09
CA VAL A 125 2.33 4.97 -11.18
C VAL A 125 2.82 6.42 -11.22
N ARG A 126 4.13 6.63 -11.33
CA ARG A 126 4.74 7.97 -11.43
C ARG A 126 4.49 8.64 -12.80
N LYS A 127 4.50 7.86 -13.89
CA LYS A 127 4.43 8.41 -15.27
C LYS A 127 3.01 8.53 -15.82
N LYS A 128 2.14 7.58 -15.48
CA LYS A 128 0.79 7.45 -16.04
C LYS A 128 -0.31 7.53 -14.99
N GLY A 129 0.05 7.42 -13.71
CA GLY A 129 -0.88 7.58 -12.59
C GLY A 129 -1.42 6.26 -12.02
N PRO A 130 -2.25 6.36 -10.96
CA PRO A 130 -2.71 5.21 -10.17
C PRO A 130 -3.46 4.14 -10.97
N LEU A 131 -4.36 4.54 -11.87
CA LEU A 131 -5.22 3.60 -12.58
C LEU A 131 -4.44 2.67 -13.53
N ASP A 132 -3.50 3.23 -14.30
CA ASP A 132 -2.65 2.45 -15.21
C ASP A 132 -1.73 1.50 -14.44
N ALA A 133 -1.17 1.96 -13.31
CA ALA A 133 -0.34 1.12 -12.47
C ALA A 133 -1.14 -0.01 -11.81
N PHE A 134 -2.34 0.28 -11.33
CA PHE A 134 -3.25 -0.75 -10.84
C PHE A 134 -3.56 -1.78 -11.92
N ARG A 135 -3.90 -1.33 -13.14
CA ARG A 135 -4.18 -2.23 -14.28
C ARG A 135 -2.96 -3.10 -14.59
N LEU A 136 -1.76 -2.55 -14.60
CA LEU A 136 -0.54 -3.34 -14.79
C LEU A 136 -0.39 -4.40 -13.69
N MET A 137 -0.37 -3.99 -12.42
CA MET A 137 -0.11 -4.87 -11.27
C MET A 137 -1.18 -5.95 -11.09
N ASN A 138 -2.40 -5.71 -11.59
CA ASN A 138 -3.50 -6.68 -11.53
C ASN A 138 -3.51 -7.67 -12.70
N ASN A 139 -2.79 -7.37 -13.79
CA ASN A 139 -2.77 -8.17 -15.02
C ASN A 139 -1.33 -8.57 -15.40
N ASP A 140 -0.73 -7.94 -16.41
CA ASP A 140 0.57 -8.36 -16.99
C ASP A 140 1.73 -8.27 -15.99
N GLY A 141 1.66 -7.34 -15.04
CA GLY A 141 2.62 -7.15 -13.96
C GLY A 141 2.31 -7.95 -12.69
N LYS A 142 1.34 -8.87 -12.74
CA LYS A 142 0.87 -9.61 -11.56
C LYS A 142 1.99 -10.39 -10.90
N ILE A 143 2.11 -10.24 -9.59
CA ILE A 143 3.06 -10.98 -8.76
C ILE A 143 2.27 -11.96 -7.90
N LYS A 144 2.69 -13.22 -7.89
CA LYS A 144 1.99 -14.24 -7.12
C LYS A 144 2.00 -13.88 -5.63
N HIS A 145 0.87 -14.14 -4.97
CA HIS A 145 0.63 -13.84 -3.54
C HIS A 145 0.56 -12.34 -3.17
N LEU A 146 0.86 -11.43 -4.10
CA LEU A 146 0.70 -9.99 -3.91
C LEU A 146 -0.68 -9.55 -4.42
N GLY A 147 -1.67 -9.57 -3.53
CA GLY A 147 -3.02 -9.14 -3.87
C GLY A 147 -3.18 -7.61 -3.97
N PRO A 148 -4.31 -7.13 -4.52
CA PRO A 148 -4.58 -5.70 -4.70
C PRO A 148 -4.44 -4.84 -3.45
N SER A 149 -4.87 -5.36 -2.30
CA SER A 149 -4.74 -4.66 -1.02
C SER A 149 -3.30 -4.36 -0.60
N TYR A 150 -2.32 -5.06 -1.15
CA TYR A 150 -0.89 -4.88 -0.84
C TYR A 150 -0.15 -4.20 -1.98
N PHE A 151 -0.42 -4.54 -3.25
CA PHE A 151 0.21 -3.78 -4.33
C PHE A 151 -0.27 -2.33 -4.35
N THR A 152 -1.51 -2.01 -3.95
CA THR A 152 -1.93 -0.59 -3.86
C THR A 152 -1.18 0.17 -2.77
N LYS A 153 -0.76 -0.50 -1.68
CA LYS A 153 0.14 0.09 -0.67
C LYS A 153 1.53 0.36 -1.25
N TRP A 154 2.05 -0.57 -2.05
CA TRP A 154 3.29 -0.36 -2.82
C TRP A 154 3.17 0.83 -3.78
N LEU A 155 2.12 0.89 -4.58
CA LEU A 155 1.89 1.98 -5.53
C LEU A 155 1.73 3.33 -4.83
N TYR A 156 1.05 3.36 -3.67
CA TYR A 156 0.94 4.55 -2.83
C TYR A 156 2.32 5.11 -2.48
N PHE A 157 3.19 4.32 -1.85
CA PHE A 157 4.52 4.81 -1.44
C PHE A 157 5.40 5.16 -2.63
N CYS A 158 5.23 4.50 -3.78
CA CYS A 158 5.93 4.85 -5.01
C CYS A 158 5.53 6.22 -5.56
N SER A 159 4.31 6.69 -5.28
CA SER A 159 3.71 7.89 -5.90
C SER A 159 3.48 9.04 -4.92
N SER A 160 3.64 8.84 -3.62
CA SER A 160 3.59 9.88 -2.60
C SER A 160 4.85 10.74 -2.63
N LEU A 161 5.07 11.54 -3.67
CA LEU A 161 6.33 12.25 -3.90
C LEU A 161 6.45 13.55 -3.11
N GLN A 162 5.34 14.26 -2.86
CA GLN A 162 5.34 15.55 -2.15
C GLN A 162 5.13 15.41 -0.64
N GLY A 163 4.53 14.32 -0.20
CA GLY A 163 4.24 14.08 1.22
C GLY A 163 3.30 12.89 1.43
N PRO A 164 2.91 12.62 2.68
CA PRO A 164 2.09 11.46 3.02
C PRO A 164 0.62 11.65 2.61
N ASP A 165 0.19 12.89 2.35
CA ASP A 165 -1.16 13.24 1.89
C ASP A 165 -1.17 13.75 0.43
N ASP A 166 -0.12 13.44 -0.35
CA ASP A 166 0.05 13.88 -1.74
C ASP A 166 -1.19 13.62 -2.61
N ALA A 167 -1.70 14.66 -3.27
CA ALA A 167 -2.90 14.62 -4.11
C ALA A 167 -2.77 13.72 -5.33
N THR A 168 -1.54 13.42 -5.76
CA THR A 168 -1.24 12.59 -6.94
C THR A 168 -0.90 11.14 -6.58
N ALA A 169 -0.73 10.83 -5.29
CA ALA A 169 -0.41 9.49 -4.85
C ALA A 169 -1.59 8.53 -5.05
N ALA A 170 -1.29 7.27 -5.34
CA ALA A 170 -2.28 6.21 -5.51
C ALA A 170 -2.98 5.89 -4.17
N PRO A 171 -4.28 6.20 -4.00
CA PRO A 171 -5.01 5.81 -2.80
C PRO A 171 -5.13 4.29 -2.67
N ILE A 172 -5.15 3.81 -1.43
CA ILE A 172 -5.06 2.39 -1.10
C ILE A 172 -6.45 1.77 -1.06
N LEU A 173 -6.71 0.79 -1.93
CA LEU A 173 -7.95 0.01 -1.92
C LEU A 173 -7.73 -1.36 -1.28
N ASP A 174 -8.16 -1.52 -0.03
CA ASP A 174 -8.20 -2.81 0.64
C ASP A 174 -9.60 -3.28 1.02
N LYS A 175 -9.68 -4.45 1.65
CA LYS A 175 -10.96 -5.06 2.03
C LYS A 175 -11.72 -4.24 3.07
N GLN A 176 -11.04 -3.45 3.90
CA GLN A 176 -11.69 -2.61 4.90
C GLN A 176 -12.35 -1.42 4.20
N ILE A 177 -11.64 -0.77 3.28
CA ILE A 177 -12.17 0.30 2.43
C ILE A 177 -13.35 -0.21 1.59
N ALA A 178 -13.17 -1.31 0.84
CA ALA A 178 -14.22 -1.86 -0.02
C ALA A 178 -15.47 -2.25 0.77
N ARG A 179 -15.31 -2.80 1.97
CA ARG A 179 -16.43 -3.09 2.87
C ARG A 179 -17.13 -1.81 3.34
N TRP A 180 -16.38 -0.79 3.75
CA TRP A 180 -16.96 0.48 4.16
C TRP A 180 -17.77 1.14 3.04
N PHE A 181 -17.25 1.15 1.81
CA PHE A 181 -17.98 1.68 0.64
C PHE A 181 -19.32 0.97 0.42
N ARG A 182 -19.33 -0.35 0.53
CA ARG A 182 -20.56 -1.14 0.39
C ARG A 182 -21.57 -0.86 1.50
N GLU A 183 -21.11 -0.67 2.73
CA GLU A 183 -21.95 -0.45 3.91
C GLU A 183 -22.50 0.99 4.00
N HIS A 184 -21.72 1.99 3.58
CA HIS A 184 -22.04 3.41 3.81
C HIS A 184 -22.36 4.21 2.55
N ALA A 185 -21.90 3.78 1.38
CA ALA A 185 -22.11 4.46 0.11
C ALA A 185 -22.86 3.61 -0.93
N LEU A 186 -23.21 2.37 -0.58
CA LEU A 186 -23.88 1.40 -1.46
C LEU A 186 -23.13 1.15 -2.78
N ILE A 187 -21.80 1.35 -2.79
CA ILE A 187 -20.92 1.04 -3.92
C ILE A 187 -20.22 -0.29 -3.65
N ASP A 188 -20.39 -1.26 -4.54
CA ASP A 188 -19.70 -2.57 -4.45
C ASP A 188 -18.37 -2.55 -5.20
N LEU A 189 -17.32 -2.08 -4.54
CA LEU A 189 -15.97 -2.06 -5.10
C LEU A 189 -15.37 -3.48 -5.09
N ASN A 190 -15.10 -4.05 -6.27
CA ASN A 190 -14.31 -5.27 -6.39
C ASN A 190 -12.80 -4.93 -6.46
N PRO A 191 -12.00 -5.23 -5.41
CA PRO A 191 -10.59 -4.85 -5.39
C PRO A 191 -9.73 -5.53 -6.45
N ASN A 192 -10.26 -6.51 -7.20
CA ASN A 192 -9.53 -7.20 -8.27
C ASN A 192 -9.91 -6.66 -9.67
N LYS A 193 -10.66 -5.56 -9.77
CA LYS A 193 -11.12 -5.00 -11.05
C LYS A 193 -10.63 -3.57 -11.20
N SER A 194 -9.96 -3.28 -12.31
CA SER A 194 -9.50 -1.92 -12.64
C SER A 194 -10.64 -0.93 -12.77
N ALA A 195 -11.82 -1.37 -13.22
CA ALA A 195 -13.02 -0.52 -13.29
C ALA A 195 -13.47 -0.06 -11.89
N SER A 196 -13.54 -0.98 -10.91
CA SER A 196 -13.84 -0.60 -9.53
C SER A 196 -12.76 0.29 -8.92
N TYR A 197 -11.49 0.09 -9.26
CA TYR A 197 -10.44 1.03 -8.82
C TYR A 197 -10.61 2.42 -9.45
N ALA A 198 -11.02 2.53 -10.73
CA ALA A 198 -11.31 3.80 -11.37
C ALA A 198 -12.48 4.54 -10.69
N GLU A 199 -13.58 3.83 -10.45
CA GLU A 199 -14.75 4.35 -9.72
C GLU A 199 -14.34 4.83 -8.32
N TYR A 200 -13.54 4.05 -7.61
CA TYR A 200 -12.98 4.43 -6.31
C TYR A 200 -12.18 5.74 -6.37
N LEU A 201 -11.29 5.90 -7.36
CA LEU A 201 -10.51 7.14 -7.53
C LEU A 201 -11.39 8.35 -7.83
N GLU A 202 -12.40 8.19 -8.69
CA GLU A 202 -13.36 9.26 -9.03
C GLU A 202 -14.15 9.68 -7.78
N THR A 203 -14.68 8.70 -7.04
CA THR A 203 -15.44 8.97 -5.81
C THR A 203 -14.61 9.67 -4.75
N LEU A 204 -13.36 9.25 -4.52
CA LEU A 204 -12.49 9.94 -3.54
C LEU A 204 -12.20 11.39 -3.95
N ASN A 205 -12.00 11.66 -5.25
CA ASN A 205 -11.80 13.02 -5.75
C ASN A 205 -13.05 13.88 -5.54
N ASP A 206 -14.21 13.36 -5.94
CA ASP A 206 -15.49 14.06 -5.83
C ASP A 206 -15.83 14.37 -4.38
N TRP A 207 -15.64 13.40 -3.48
CA TRP A 207 -15.87 13.59 -2.04
C TRP A 207 -14.85 14.52 -1.38
N GLY A 208 -13.59 14.54 -1.82
CA GLY A 208 -12.58 15.40 -1.23
C GLY A 208 -12.70 16.87 -1.64
N LYS A 209 -13.14 17.13 -2.87
CA LYS A 209 -13.14 18.46 -3.50
C LYS A 209 -13.87 19.54 -2.69
N PRO A 210 -15.08 19.33 -2.14
CA PRO A 210 -15.78 20.36 -1.36
C PRO A 210 -15.04 20.81 -0.09
N TYR A 211 -14.17 19.96 0.46
CA TYR A 211 -13.45 20.19 1.71
C TYR A 211 -11.97 20.54 1.49
N GLY A 212 -11.54 20.66 0.24
CA GLY A 212 -10.11 20.85 -0.10
C GLY A 212 -9.24 19.67 0.34
N ARG A 213 -9.78 18.44 0.34
CA ARG A 213 -9.09 17.22 0.77
C ARG A 213 -8.54 16.46 -0.43
N THR A 214 -7.37 15.87 -0.26
CA THR A 214 -6.80 14.98 -1.28
C THR A 214 -7.47 13.60 -1.26
N PRO A 215 -7.43 12.83 -2.37
CA PRO A 215 -7.95 11.46 -2.36
C PRO A 215 -7.34 10.57 -1.28
N VAL A 216 -6.06 10.77 -0.97
CA VAL A 216 -5.37 10.08 0.14
C VAL A 216 -5.95 10.46 1.50
N GLN A 217 -6.28 11.73 1.72
CA GLN A 217 -6.90 12.17 2.98
C GLN A 217 -8.30 11.59 3.15
N VAL A 218 -9.09 11.51 2.08
CA VAL A 218 -10.40 10.84 2.11
C VAL A 218 -10.23 9.35 2.40
N GLU A 219 -9.30 8.67 1.73
CA GLU A 219 -8.95 7.26 1.97
C GLU A 219 -8.55 7.00 3.44
N LYS A 220 -7.68 7.82 4.02
CA LYS A 220 -7.29 7.75 5.45
C LYS A 220 -8.48 7.84 6.37
N THR A 221 -9.37 8.79 6.11
CA THR A 221 -10.54 9.06 6.94
C THR A 221 -11.50 7.88 6.89
N ILE A 222 -11.73 7.31 5.70
CA ILE A 222 -12.51 6.08 5.53
C ILE A 222 -11.84 4.89 6.23
N PHE A 223 -10.52 4.73 6.12
CA PHE A 223 -9.81 3.65 6.81
C PHE A 223 -9.94 3.74 8.33
N LYS A 224 -9.87 4.97 8.87
CA LYS A 224 -10.09 5.26 10.28
C LYS A 224 -11.50 4.87 10.72
N LEU A 225 -12.52 5.28 9.98
CA LEU A 225 -13.91 4.89 10.22
C LEU A 225 -14.09 3.36 10.16
N ALA A 226 -13.48 2.71 9.18
CA ALA A 226 -13.65 1.27 8.93
C ALA A 226 -12.92 0.37 9.94
N THR A 227 -11.95 0.91 10.69
CA THR A 227 -11.06 0.08 11.54
C THR A 227 -10.83 0.61 12.94
N GLY A 228 -11.21 1.86 13.23
CA GLY A 228 -10.83 2.58 14.44
C GLY A 228 -9.33 2.95 14.51
N ARG A 229 -8.56 2.67 13.45
CA ARG A 229 -7.12 2.94 13.34
C ARG A 229 -6.90 3.89 12.18
N GLY A 230 -6.10 4.95 12.34
CA GLY A 230 -5.90 5.94 11.29
C GLY A 230 -4.68 6.79 11.53
#